data_AF-A0AAU9ZQJ1-F1
#
_entry.id   AF-A0AAU9ZQJ1-F1
#
_cell.length_a   1.000
_cell.length_b   1.000
_cell.length_c   1.000
_cell.angle_alpha   90.00
_cell.angle_beta   90.00
_cell.angle_gamma   90.00
#
_symmetry.space_group_name_H-M   'P 1'
#
loop_
_entity.id
_entity.type
_entity.pdbx_description
1 polymer ?
#
loop_
_entity_poly.entity_id
_entity_poly.type
_entity_poly.pdbx_seq_one_letter_code
_entity_poly.pdbx_strand_id
1 'polypeptide(L)'
;MEESPSPAFGEPVLDARSELIDFQWKLAMAVSSDRCRSLKYPYVAVLLKVADHSGQVKSKSIEMTIPQFQNFYRQFKEIAAVIETV
;
A
#
# COMPACT_ATOMS: atom_id res chain seq x y z
N MET A 1 -5.89 -2.69 39.15
CA MET A 1 -5.54 -1.63 38.21
C MET A 1 -4.27 -2.12 37.53
N GLU A 2 -4.44 -2.92 36.47
CA GLU A 2 -3.29 -3.40 35.69
C GLU A 2 -3.03 -2.37 34.59
N GLU A 3 -1.85 -1.77 34.65
CA GLU A 3 -1.37 -0.79 33.68
C GLU A 3 -0.76 -1.57 32.50
N SER A 4 -1.41 -1.51 31.33
CA SER A 4 -0.91 -2.11 30.10
C SER A 4 0.41 -1.46 29.70
N PRO A 5 1.43 -2.23 29.24
CA PRO A 5 2.74 -1.66 28.93
C PRO A 5 2.70 -0.80 27.67
N SER A 6 3.29 0.39 27.74
CA SER A 6 3.48 1.33 26.63
C SER A 6 4.26 0.68 25.49
N PRO A 7 3.84 0.79 24.22
CA PRO A 7 4.59 0.24 23.10
C PRO A 7 5.92 0.99 22.93
N ALA A 8 7.00 0.22 22.76
CA ALA A 8 8.34 0.74 22.54
C ALA A 8 8.40 1.60 21.27
N PHE A 9 9.13 2.70 21.39
CA PHE A 9 9.28 3.75 20.38
C PHE A 9 9.91 3.17 19.10
N GLY A 10 9.11 2.80 18.10
CA GLY A 10 9.61 2.50 16.75
C GLY A 10 9.01 1.31 16.01
N GLU A 11 8.17 0.47 16.63
CA GLU A 11 7.42 -0.51 15.85
C GLU A 11 6.23 0.20 15.18
N PRO A 12 6.04 0.08 13.85
CA PRO A 12 4.78 0.47 13.25
C PRO A 12 3.73 -0.42 13.87
N VAL A 13 2.93 0.15 14.77
CA VAL A 13 1.70 -0.47 15.25
C VAL A 13 0.85 -0.66 14.01
N LEU A 14 0.95 -1.85 13.41
CA LEU A 14 -0.02 -2.31 12.44
C LEU A 14 -1.28 -2.50 13.25
N ASP A 15 -2.07 -1.43 13.32
CA ASP A 15 -3.42 -1.46 13.84
C ASP A 15 -4.18 -2.47 12.98
N ALA A 16 -4.19 -3.73 13.42
CA ALA A 16 -4.58 -4.91 12.68
C ALA A 16 -6.09 -4.96 12.34
N ARG A 17 -6.75 -3.80 12.39
CA ARG A 17 -8.19 -3.59 12.21
C ARG A 17 -8.53 -2.55 11.15
N SER A 18 -7.56 -2.10 10.37
CA SER A 18 -7.84 -1.24 9.22
C SER A 18 -8.35 -2.08 8.05
N GLU A 19 -9.54 -1.76 7.54
CA GLU A 19 -10.18 -2.51 6.45
C GLU A 19 -9.92 -1.83 5.10
N LEU A 20 -9.53 -2.61 4.10
CA LEU A 20 -9.42 -2.14 2.72
C LEU A 20 -10.82 -2.01 2.12
N ILE A 21 -11.25 -0.77 1.86
CA ILE A 21 -12.59 -0.44 1.35
C ILE A 21 -12.61 -0.39 -0.18
N ASP A 22 -11.55 0.14 -0.78
CA ASP A 22 -11.48 0.32 -2.24
C ASP A 22 -10.03 0.20 -2.73
N PHE A 23 -9.86 -0.39 -3.90
CA PHE A 23 -8.60 -0.53 -4.60
C PHE A 23 -8.77 -0.05 -6.03
N GLN A 24 -8.29 1.16 -6.32
CA GLN A 24 -8.30 1.72 -7.66
C GLN A 24 -6.88 1.76 -8.19
N TRP A 25 -6.72 1.55 -9.49
CA TRP A 25 -5.40 1.63 -10.12
C TRP A 25 -5.48 2.23 -11.51
N LYS A 26 -4.36 2.82 -11.95
CA LYS A 26 -4.15 3.32 -13.31
C LYS A 26 -2.74 3.00 -13.78
N LEU A 27 -2.61 2.67 -15.06
CA LEU A 27 -1.32 2.61 -15.76
C LEU A 27 -1.10 3.93 -16.50
N ALA A 28 -0.02 4.64 -16.18
CA ALA A 28 0.31 5.93 -16.75
C ALA A 28 1.74 5.95 -17.27
N MET A 29 2.06 6.89 -18.16
CA MET A 29 3.45 7.18 -18.55
C MET A 29 3.85 8.53 -17.94
N ALA A 30 4.99 8.56 -17.23
CA ALA A 30 5.53 9.81 -16.73
C ALA A 30 6.21 10.58 -17.87
N VAL A 31 5.80 11.83 -18.10
CA VAL A 31 6.35 12.71 -19.13
C VAL A 31 6.89 13.96 -18.44
N SER A 32 8.19 14.15 -18.51
CA SER A 32 8.99 15.26 -17.94
C SER A 32 9.30 15.26 -16.42
N SER A 33 10.59 15.33 -16.11
CA SER A 33 11.15 15.97 -14.92
C SER A 33 12.58 16.40 -15.25
N ASP A 34 12.97 17.58 -14.77
CA ASP A 34 14.28 18.23 -14.82
C ASP A 34 15.42 17.38 -14.22
N ARG A 35 15.11 16.22 -13.62
CA ARG A 35 16.09 15.21 -13.14
C ARG A 35 16.02 13.84 -13.83
N CYS A 36 15.13 13.62 -14.80
CA CYS A 36 14.89 12.27 -15.33
C CYS A 36 15.19 12.16 -16.83
N ARG A 37 16.35 11.58 -17.19
CA ARG A 37 16.80 11.38 -18.59
C ARG A 37 16.06 10.23 -19.31
N SER A 38 15.02 9.65 -18.73
CA SER A 38 14.35 8.45 -19.23
C SER A 38 12.83 8.48 -18.99
N LEU A 39 12.16 9.35 -19.73
CA LEU A 39 10.72 9.63 -19.67
C LEU A 39 9.85 8.66 -20.48
N LYS A 40 10.29 7.40 -20.60
CA LYS A 40 9.65 6.39 -21.47
C LYS A 40 9.20 5.13 -20.72
N TYR A 41 9.16 5.17 -19.40
CA TYR A 41 8.78 4.01 -18.60
C TYR A 41 7.37 4.21 -18.05
N PRO A 42 6.47 3.22 -18.23
CA PRO A 42 5.16 3.27 -17.61
C PRO A 42 5.25 3.04 -16.10
N TYR A 43 4.31 3.61 -15.38
CA TYR A 43 4.14 3.52 -13.94
C TYR A 43 2.72 3.09 -13.62
N VAL A 44 2.58 2.32 -12.55
CA VAL A 44 1.28 1.98 -11.98
C VAL A 44 1.07 2.89 -10.77
N ALA A 45 -0.04 3.62 -10.77
CA ALA A 45 -0.49 4.36 -9.61
C ALA A 45 -1.69 3.64 -9.01
N VAL A 46 -1.61 3.34 -7.71
CA VAL A 46 -2.67 2.69 -6.93
C VAL A 46 -3.21 3.68 -5.91
N LEU A 47 -4.53 3.78 -5.81
CA LEU A 47 -5.24 4.50 -4.76
C LEU A 47 -5.98 3.48 -3.89
N LEU A 48 -5.59 3.41 -2.63
CA LEU A 48 -6.21 2.58 -1.59
C LEU A 48 -7.13 3.46 -0.75
N LYS A 49 -8.37 3.04 -0.53
CA LYS A 49 -9.21 3.60 0.54
C LYS A 49 -9.26 2.60 1.67
N VAL A 50 -8.93 3.08 2.87
CA VAL A 50 -8.85 2.25 4.07
C VAL A 50 -9.70 2.90 5.16
N ALA A 51 -10.57 2.12 5.80
CA ALA A 51 -11.28 2.56 6.99
C ALA A 51 -10.47 2.17 8.23
N ASP A 52 -10.24 3.11 9.14
CA ASP A 52 -9.70 2.78 10.46
C ASP A 52 -10.80 2.32 11.43
N HIS A 53 -10.41 1.93 12.65
CA HIS A 53 -11.33 1.43 13.67
C HIS A 53 -12.42 2.44 14.09
N SER A 54 -12.26 3.73 13.77
CA SER A 54 -13.26 4.77 14.05
C SER A 54 -14.28 4.94 12.92
N GLY A 55 -14.15 4.15 11.85
CA GLY A 55 -14.92 4.29 10.62
C GLY A 55 -14.44 5.43 9.73
N GLN A 56 -13.32 6.09 10.08
CA GLN A 56 -12.76 7.13 9.23
C GLN A 56 -12.07 6.53 8.02
N VAL A 57 -12.54 6.93 6.83
CA VAL A 57 -11.97 6.49 5.56
C VAL A 57 -10.84 7.42 5.14
N LYS A 58 -9.65 6.86 4.96
CA LYS A 58 -8.45 7.55 4.50
C LYS A 58 -8.02 7.00 3.14
N SER A 59 -7.58 7.90 2.27
CA SER A 59 -7.03 7.54 0.96
C SER A 59 -5.50 7.56 0.99
N LYS A 60 -4.86 6.57 0.37
CA LYS A 60 -3.40 6.47 0.21
C LYS A 60 -3.07 6.19 -1.24
N SER A 61 -2.17 6.97 -1.82
CA SER A 61 -1.70 6.80 -3.20
C SER A 61 -0.27 6.31 -3.22
N ILE A 62 0.02 5.35 -4.09
CA ILE A 62 1.36 4.78 -4.29
C ILE A 62 1.64 4.77 -5.79
N GLU A 63 2.81 5.26 -6.20
CA GLU A 63 3.30 5.16 -7.57
C GLU A 63 4.48 4.18 -7.62
N MET A 64 4.46 3.29 -8.61
CA MET A 64 5.47 2.25 -8.77
C MET A 64 5.88 2.13 -10.22
N THR A 65 7.17 1.90 -10.47
CA THR A 65 7.64 1.42 -11.76
C THR A 65 7.08 0.01 -12.05
N ILE A 66 7.08 -0.43 -13.32
CA ILE A 66 6.63 -1.79 -13.66
C ILE A 66 7.37 -2.89 -12.88
N PRO A 67 8.71 -2.88 -12.74
CA PRO A 67 9.39 -3.92 -11.95
C PRO A 67 8.99 -3.91 -10.47
N GLN A 68 8.76 -2.74 -9.88
CA GLN A 68 8.26 -2.64 -8.50
C GLN A 68 6.84 -3.19 -8.39
N PHE A 69 5.97 -2.91 -9.35
CA PHE A 69 4.62 -3.48 -9.38
C PHE A 69 4.62 -5.01 -9.54
N GLN A 70 5.51 -5.56 -10.37
CA GLN A 70 5.67 -7.01 -10.50
C GLN A 70 6.12 -7.66 -9.18
N ASN A 71 7.00 -7.01 -8.42
CA ASN A 71 7.38 -7.46 -7.09
C ASN A 71 6.20 -7.40 -6.11
N PHE A 72 5.49 -6.27 -6.09
CA PHE A 72 4.31 -6.08 -5.26
C PHE A 72 3.25 -7.16 -5.54
N TYR A 73 2.97 -7.44 -6.81
CA TYR A 73 2.02 -8.49 -7.22
C TYR A 73 2.44 -9.89 -6.73
N ARG A 74 3.74 -10.21 -6.75
CA ARG A 74 4.23 -11.49 -6.22
C ARG A 74 3.95 -11.62 -4.72
N GLN A 75 4.27 -10.58 -3.95
CA GLN A 75 3.99 -10.54 -2.52
C GLN A 75 2.48 -10.60 -2.23
N PHE A 76 1.67 -9.93 -3.05
CA PHE A 76 0.21 -9.98 -2.89
C PHE A 76 -0.34 -11.40 -3.09
N LYS A 77 0.20 -12.18 -4.03
CA LYS A 77 -0.16 -13.59 -4.20
C LYS A 77 0.24 -14.46 -3.02
N GLU A 78 1.41 -14.21 -2.42
CA GLU A 78 1.85 -14.92 -1.22
C GLU A 78 0.90 -14.65 -0.06
N ILE A 79 0.49 -13.38 0.12
CA ILE A 79 -0.49 -12.98 1.15
C ILE A 79 -1.85 -13.66 0.88
N ALA A 80 -2.34 -13.63 -0.38
CA ALA A 80 -3.60 -14.27 -0.75
C ALA A 80 -3.59 -15.78 -0.45
N ALA A 81 -2.49 -16.47 -0.77
CA ALA A 81 -2.34 -17.89 -0.51
C ALA A 81 -2.39 -18.21 1.00
N VAL A 82 -1.87 -17.33 1.87
CA VAL A 82 -1.99 -17.50 3.33
C VAL A 82 -3.43 -17.30 3.80
N ILE A 83 -4.15 -16.31 3.25
CA ILE A 83 -5.55 -16.02 3.60
C ILE A 83 -6.50 -17.13 3.13
N GLU A 84 -6.22 -17.81 2.02
CA GLU A 84 -7.06 -18.90 1.50
C GLU A 84 -6.94 -20.22 2.29
N THR A 85 -5.95 -20.35 3.19
CA THR A 85 -5.69 -21.60 3.92
C THR A 85 -6.41 -21.74 5.27
N VAL A 86 -7.38 -20.86 5.58
CA VAL A 86 -8.23 -20.93 6.79
C VAL A 86 -9.66 -21.40 6.53
#